data_AF-A0A4Y7X944-F1
#
_entry.id   AF-A0A4Y7X944-F1
#
_cell.length_a   1.000
_cell.length_b   1.000
_cell.length_c   1.000
_cell.angle_alpha   90.00
_cell.angle_beta   90.00
_cell.angle_gamma   90.00
#
_symmetry.space_group_name_H-M   'P 1'
#
loop_
_entity.id
_entity.type
_entity.pdbx_description
1 polymer ?
#
loop_
_entity_poly.entity_id
_entity_poly.type
_entity_poly.pdbx_seq_one_letter_code
_entity_poly.pdbx_strand_id
1 'polypeptide(L)' 'MSKSIHDLKLGQVLTIGDVTVRLEKKSGQLARLAIEAPSTTPVKLSKETNAHECIPIKEELTHG' A
#
# COMPACT_ATOMS: atom_id res chain seq x y z
N MET A 1 -23.80 7.25 6.98
CA MET A 1 -22.47 6.69 6.64
C MET A 1 -22.71 5.41 5.85
N SER A 2 -22.31 5.39 4.58
CA SER A 2 -22.40 4.20 3.73
C SER A 2 -21.05 3.50 3.76
N LYS A 3 -21.01 2.20 4.07
CA LYS A 3 -19.79 1.39 4.02
C LYS A 3 -19.92 0.40 2.87
N SER A 4 -18.92 0.37 2.00
CA SER A 4 -18.80 -0.62 0.92
C SER A 4 -17.48 -1.39 1.08
N ILE A 5 -17.53 -2.71 0.89
CA ILE A 5 -16.37 -3.60 0.98
C ILE A 5 -16.22 -4.27 -0.39
N HIS A 6 -15.01 -4.22 -0.96
CA HIS A 6 -14.72 -4.79 -2.27
C HIS A 6 -13.40 -5.56 -2.22
N ASP A 7 -13.42 -6.81 -2.66
CA ASP A 7 -12.22 -7.60 -2.90
C ASP A 7 -11.60 -7.21 -4.25
N LEU A 8 -10.31 -6.86 -4.24
CA LEU A 8 -9.56 -6.52 -5.45
C LEU A 8 -8.57 -7.63 -5.80
N LYS A 9 -8.59 -8.08 -7.05
CA LYS A 9 -7.51 -8.87 -7.66
C LYS A 9 -6.37 -7.93 -8.09
N LEU A 10 -5.17 -8.49 -8.26
CA LEU A 10 -4.02 -7.75 -8.79
C LEU A 10 -4.38 -7.12 -10.14
N GLY A 11 -4.04 -5.83 -10.29
CA GLY A 11 -4.35 -5.03 -11.47
C GLY A 11 -5.77 -4.45 -11.51
N GLN A 12 -6.69 -4.86 -10.63
CA GLN A 12 -8.02 -4.27 -10.60
C GLN A 12 -8.00 -2.84 -10.05
N VAL A 13 -8.92 -2.04 -10.57
CA VAL A 13 -9.12 -0.62 -10.23
C VAL A 13 -10.48 -0.46 -9.55
N LEU A 14 -10.50 0.25 -8.44
CA LEU A 14 -11.69 0.74 -7.75
C LEU A 14 -11.75 2.26 -7.92
N THR A 15 -12.91 2.78 -8.31
CA THR A 15 -13.13 4.22 -8.47
C THR A 15 -14.08 4.73 -7.39
N ILE A 16 -13.72 5.83 -6.73
CA ILE A 16 -14.49 6.48 -5.66
C ILE A 16 -14.59 7.97 -6.00
N GLY A 17 -15.71 8.40 -6.58
CA GLY A 17 -15.82 9.74 -7.16
C GLY A 17 -14.76 9.94 -8.25
N ASP A 18 -13.93 10.97 -8.10
CA ASP A 18 -12.81 11.28 -9.00
C ASP A 18 -11.47 10.63 -8.59
N VAL A 19 -11.48 9.73 -7.60
CA VAL A 19 -10.29 9.02 -7.12
C VAL A 19 -10.25 7.61 -7.70
N THR A 20 -9.11 7.20 -8.25
CA THR A 20 -8.84 5.82 -8.66
C THR A 20 -7.87 5.16 -7.70
N VAL A 21 -8.15 3.91 -7.34
CA VAL A 21 -7.31 3.08 -6.48
C VAL A 21 -7.04 1.77 -7.21
N ARG A 22 -5.78 1.46 -7.49
CA ARG A 22 -5.36 0.23 -8.17
C ARG A 22 -4.51 -0.64 -7.25
N LEU A 23 -4.82 -1.93 -7.18
CA LEU A 23 -3.96 -2.89 -6.49
C LEU A 23 -2.81 -3.32 -7.40
N GLU A 24 -1.60 -2.84 -7.15
CA GLU A 24 -0.43 -3.15 -7.98
C GLU A 24 0.29 -4.41 -7.53
N LYS A 25 0.42 -4.60 -6.22
CA LYS A 25 1.07 -5.79 -5.64
C LYS A 25 0.39 -6.18 -4.34
N LYS A 26 0.37 -7.48 -4.06
CA LYS A 26 -0.02 -8.04 -2.77
C LYS A 26 0.96 -9.15 -2.42
N SER A 27 1.50 -9.12 -1.21
CA SER A 27 2.43 -10.12 -0.68
C SER A 27 2.08 -10.37 0.79
N GLY A 28 1.38 -11.47 1.06
CA GLY A 28 0.84 -11.75 2.39
C GLY A 28 -0.09 -10.63 2.86
N GLN A 29 0.29 -9.98 3.95
CA GLN A 29 -0.47 -8.90 4.60
C GLN A 29 -0.16 -7.50 4.02
N LEU A 30 0.87 -7.37 3.18
CA LEU A 30 1.26 -6.08 2.58
C LEU A 30 0.69 -5.95 1.16
N ALA A 31 0.07 -4.81 0.90
CA ALA A 31 -0.41 -4.43 -0.42
C ALA A 31 0.21 -3.11 -0.86
N ARG A 32 0.55 -3.00 -2.15
CA ARG A 32 0.91 -1.75 -2.81
C ARG A 32 -0.28 -1.28 -3.61
N LEU A 33 -0.76 -0.09 -3.25
CA LEU A 33 -1.85 0.59 -3.93
C LEU A 33 -1.29 1.79 -4.69
N ALA A 34 -1.66 1.94 -5.96
CA ALA A 34 -1.54 3.20 -6.68
C ALA A 34 -2.84 3.98 -6.48
N ILE A 35 -2.72 5.23 -6.05
CA ILE A 35 -3.86 6.12 -5.82
C ILE A 35 -3.66 7.36 -6.69
N GLU A 36 -4.60 7.63 -7.58
CA GLU A 36 -4.63 8.86 -8.36
C GLU A 36 -5.83 9.67 -7.88
N ALA A 37 -5.57 10.90 -7.45
CA ALA A 37 -6.57 11.79 -6.90
C ALA A 37 -6.27 13.24 -7.32
N PRO A 38 -7.29 14.11 -7.39
CA PRO A 38 -7.08 15.54 -7.56
C PRO A 38 -6.17 16.10 -6.47
N SER A 39 -5.40 17.15 -6.79
CA SER A 39 -4.52 17.83 -5.82
C SER A 39 -5.28 18.44 -4.62
N THR A 40 -6.58 18.66 -4.77
CA THR A 40 -7.49 19.15 -3.73
C THR A 40 -7.94 18.06 -2.77
N THR A 41 -7.72 16.78 -3.09
CA THR A 41 -8.13 15.65 -2.26
C THR A 41 -6.96 15.17 -1.39
N PRO A 42 -7.00 15.38 -0.06
CA PRO A 42 -5.92 14.96 0.81
C PRO A 42 -5.88 13.43 0.95
N VAL A 43 -4.80 12.81 0.49
CA VAL A 43 -4.51 11.40 0.73
C VAL A 43 -3.74 11.26 2.04
N LYS A 44 -4.36 10.65 3.04
CA LYS A 44 -3.75 10.43 4.37
C LYS A 44 -3.62 8.94 4.64
N LEU A 45 -2.41 8.51 4.98
CA LEU A 45 -2.18 7.20 5.57
C LEU A 45 -2.34 7.34 7.08
N SER A 46 -3.36 6.72 7.68
CA SER A 46 -3.43 6.60 9.13
C SER A 46 -2.25 5.73 9.58
N LYS A 47 -1.35 6.27 10.41
CA LYS A 47 -0.29 5.47 11.02
C LYS A 47 -0.94 4.45 11.94
N GLU A 48 -1.08 3.22 11.48
CA GLU A 48 -1.29 2.08 12.37
C GLU A 48 0.04 1.36 12.55
N THR A 49 0.47 1.27 13.81
CA THR A 49 1.68 0.64 14.28
C THR A 49 1.75 -0.82 13.84
N ASN A 50 2.57 -1.11 12.83
CA ASN A 50 3.19 -2.41 12.68
C ASN A 50 4.68 -2.18 12.46
N ALA A 51 5.42 -2.16 13.57
CA ALA A 51 6.86 -2.33 13.56
C ALA A 51 7.18 -3.71 12.97
N HIS A 52 7.33 -3.79 11.65
CA HIS A 52 8.22 -4.78 11.07
C HIS A 52 9.57 -4.09 10.97
N GLU A 53 10.38 -4.33 12.01
CA GLU A 53 11.76 -3.90 12.12
C GLU A 53 12.50 -4.22 10.81
N CYS A 54 13.02 -3.17 10.16
CA CYS A 54 13.97 -3.33 9.08
C CYS A 54 15.25 -3.86 9.72
N ILE A 55 15.51 -5.16 9.64
CA ILE A 55 16.81 -5.72 10.00
C ILE A 55 17.75 -5.36 8.84
N PRO A 56 18.75 -4.47 9.00
CA PRO A 56 19.74 -4.27 7.96
C PRO A 56 20.61 -5.53 7.92
N ILE A 57 20.51 -6.29 6.82
CA ILE A 57 21.57 -7.26 6.50
C ILE A 57 22.85 -6.47 6.26
N LYS A 58 23.81 -6.57 7.19
CA LYS A 58 25.17 -6.10 6.96
C LYS A 58 25.89 -7.26 6.29
N GLU A 59 26.03 -7.16 4.98
CA GLU A 59 26.93 -7.99 4.21
C GLU A 59 28.35 -7.46 4.45
N GLU A 60 29.19 -8.23 5.14
CA GLU A 60 30.64 -8.06 5.06
C GLU A 60 31.31 -9.44 5.18
N LEU A 61 31.74 -9.94 4.01
CA LEU A 61 32.72 -11.00 3.88
C LEU A 61 34.08 -10.43 4.28
N THR A 62 34.82 -11.07 5.20
CA THR A 62 36.29 -11.06 5.16
C THR A 62 36.83 -12.34 5.79
N HIS A 63 37.77 -12.95 5.05
CA HIS A 63 38.45 -14.21 5.31
C HIS A 63 39.47 -14.11 6.46
N GLY A 64 39.76 -15.24 7.11
CA GLY A 64 40.89 -15.41 8.02
C GLY A 64 40.86 -16.76 8.72
#